data_AF-A0A3C1CDL5-F1
#
_entry.id   AF-A0A3C1CDL5-F1
#
_cell.length_a   1.000
_cell.length_b   1.000
_cell.length_c   1.000
_cell.angle_alpha   90.00
_cell.angle_beta   90.00
_cell.angle_gamma   90.00
#
_symmetry.space_group_name_H-M   'P 1'
#
loop_
_entity.id
_entity.type
_entity.pdbx_description
1 polymer ?
#
loop_
_entity_poly.entity_id
_entity_poly.type
_entity_poly.pdbx_seq_one_letter_code
_entity_poly.pdbx_strand_id
1 'polypeptide(L)'
;MVAAVVVASGVPVALAQPRSGTAKATTAVSGGPVAHASGTGGAVKVAAFNSEPVVLEGSAFPGWTSGPEATARPPQTPTDYDVYNSQGTILSPLGLQSDCYQSDPRPDVNGQVDAEHGDHSCFQGSNSPVRTVLKGVPAQSLLGYRWDPKTSSFVQIPFQVDTMWQHYLTNNASGFAFYSGADQMLTYTFDYEPFLFTSNAPFDPSNPTGVCLAQPPAGQPDTTADPNRFLIDTDQLSFMARDAGAAAPASAALPQGIVSANQVRLFDPHTGVVRYVYVMESSMTTYQVSGISVTAPTVLPRYTAGDSPYVRYQAFDPFSHGYQPYDGTNAYGVGSVPVADMYAFSQSNYSNYGNAPVGPVCNLVRPPDSLSATPAVVPVAGQGFSDSSGAWELDKATYVQRRTLDIAEVRTPRYEFSYGDPSPQTTVDGQVVSAPLAGRWIMDGLSVSRDDSGLTRGGYGTSLVDRFKGRAFQQAPGGDTPCCGYEDEQVNWNGSSITMGVKVGPVRDIRVTWGSDSGTNVTRTDIFYAYSIDHEYNLRVHPIPPLDGIYTQWNMHAG
;
A
#
# COMPACT_ATOMS: atom_id res chain seq x y z
N MET A 1 -2.01 20.13 10.74
CA MET A 1 -1.06 21.24 10.92
C MET A 1 0.29 20.60 11.20
N VAL A 2 1.42 21.18 10.80
CA VAL A 2 2.71 20.47 10.96
C VAL A 2 3.27 20.73 12.36
N ALA A 3 3.26 19.72 13.23
CA ALA A 3 4.03 19.72 14.46
C ALA A 3 5.53 19.90 14.13
N ALA A 4 6.22 20.83 14.79
CA ALA A 4 7.66 20.95 14.61
C ALA A 4 8.33 19.81 15.39
N VAL A 5 9.06 18.93 14.69
CA VAL A 5 9.75 17.81 15.29
C VAL A 5 11.25 18.09 15.37
N VAL A 6 11.84 17.85 16.54
CA VAL A 6 13.29 17.87 16.74
C VAL A 6 13.71 16.54 17.32
N VAL A 7 14.60 15.84 16.61
CA VAL A 7 15.25 14.62 17.09
C VAL A 7 16.58 15.02 17.72
N ALA A 8 16.79 14.65 18.99
CA ALA A 8 18.06 14.85 19.68
C ALA A 8 18.72 13.48 19.88
N SER A 9 19.92 13.31 19.30
CA SER A 9 20.73 12.11 19.47
C SER A 9 21.36 12.07 20.87
N GLY A 10 21.07 11.02 21.64
CA GLY A 10 21.68 10.79 22.96
C GLY A 10 23.14 10.37 22.84
N VAL A 11 24.04 11.11 23.47
CA VAL A 11 25.45 10.73 23.70
C VAL A 11 25.50 9.62 24.79
N PRO A 12 26.38 8.61 24.68
CA PRO A 12 26.48 7.53 25.67
C PRO A 12 26.74 8.06 27.08
N VAL A 13 26.08 7.43 28.06
CA VAL A 13 26.26 7.71 29.50
C VAL A 13 27.66 7.30 29.94
N ALA A 14 28.55 8.28 30.11
CA ALA A 14 29.79 8.15 30.88
C ALA A 14 29.72 9.07 32.12
N LEU A 15 30.19 8.53 33.25
CA LEU A 15 30.09 9.06 34.62
C LEU A 15 30.76 10.44 34.86
N ALA A 16 30.00 11.32 35.56
CA ALA A 16 30.36 12.44 36.48
C ALA A 16 31.58 13.37 36.19
N GLN A 17 31.35 14.65 35.79
CA GLN A 17 31.29 15.93 36.58
C GLN A 17 32.59 16.80 36.52
N PRO A 18 32.57 18.15 36.77
CA PRO A 18 31.58 19.18 36.43
C PRO A 18 32.16 20.57 35.96
N ARG A 19 31.24 21.47 35.56
CA ARG A 19 31.27 22.97 35.54
C ARG A 19 31.84 23.75 34.33
N SER A 20 30.94 24.50 33.68
CA SER A 20 30.76 25.99 33.75
C SER A 20 30.55 26.65 32.37
N GLY A 21 29.67 27.66 32.31
CA GLY A 21 29.75 28.72 31.28
C GLY A 21 28.51 29.02 30.43
N THR A 22 27.65 29.88 30.96
CA THR A 22 26.97 31.01 30.28
C THR A 22 26.26 30.83 28.92
N ALA A 23 24.93 31.02 28.98
CA ALA A 23 24.06 31.33 27.85
C ALA A 23 24.34 32.73 27.26
N LYS A 24 24.11 32.87 25.95
CA LYS A 24 23.84 34.16 25.30
C LYS A 24 22.76 33.97 24.24
N ALA A 25 21.68 34.73 24.41
CA ALA A 25 20.53 34.82 23.51
C ALA A 25 20.84 35.79 22.35
N THR A 26 20.29 35.50 21.17
CA THR A 26 20.15 36.46 20.06
C THR A 26 18.81 36.27 19.37
N THR A 27 17.91 37.20 19.70
CA THR A 27 17.00 37.99 18.84
C THR A 27 16.30 37.34 17.66
N ALA A 28 14.97 37.23 17.81
CA ALA A 28 13.98 37.01 16.77
C ALA A 28 13.69 38.30 15.97
N VAL A 29 13.32 38.13 14.70
CA VAL A 29 12.78 39.17 13.82
C VAL A 29 11.25 39.15 13.88
N SER A 30 10.68 40.35 14.01
CA SER A 30 9.25 40.66 14.17
C SER A 30 8.46 40.62 12.86
N GLY A 31 7.29 39.97 12.87
CA GLY A 31 6.18 40.20 11.94
C GLY A 31 4.94 40.67 12.71
N GLY A 32 4.28 41.72 12.21
CA GLY A 32 3.27 42.53 12.91
C GLY A 32 1.89 41.89 13.15
N PRO A 33 0.99 42.61 13.83
CA PRO A 33 -0.19 42.05 14.49
C PRO A 33 -1.38 41.90 13.54
N VAL A 34 -2.12 40.80 13.68
CA VAL A 34 -3.47 40.65 13.12
C VAL A 34 -4.46 40.67 14.29
N ALA A 35 -5.48 41.52 14.17
CA ALA A 35 -6.39 41.91 15.23
C ALA A 35 -7.22 40.75 15.81
N HIS A 36 -7.33 40.74 17.14
CA HIS A 36 -8.22 39.86 17.89
C HIS A 36 -9.68 40.35 17.82
N ALA A 37 -10.58 39.49 17.36
CA ALA A 37 -11.99 39.57 17.71
C ALA A 37 -12.21 38.79 19.02
N SER A 38 -12.61 39.51 20.07
CA SER A 38 -12.93 38.96 21.39
C SER A 38 -14.29 38.28 21.36
N GLY A 39 -14.31 36.94 21.45
CA GLY A 39 -15.48 36.15 21.79
C GLY A 39 -15.25 35.43 23.12
N THR A 40 -15.96 35.83 24.17
CA THR A 40 -16.03 35.09 25.43
C THR A 40 -17.03 33.94 25.30
N GLY A 41 -16.57 32.69 25.39
CA GLY A 41 -17.45 31.53 25.55
C GLY A 41 -16.83 30.18 25.17
N GLY A 42 -16.46 29.38 26.17
CA GLY A 42 -16.15 27.95 26.01
C GLY A 42 -14.67 27.60 26.17
N ALA A 43 -14.35 26.79 27.18
CA ALA A 43 -13.03 26.17 27.31
C ALA A 43 -12.72 25.34 26.04
N VAL A 44 -11.69 25.71 25.30
CA VAL A 44 -11.15 24.87 24.23
C VAL A 44 -10.52 23.65 24.90
N LYS A 45 -11.21 22.52 24.84
CA LYS A 45 -10.69 21.23 25.28
C LYS A 45 -9.50 20.85 24.40
N VAL A 46 -8.44 20.38 25.08
CA VAL A 46 -7.21 19.81 24.54
C VAL A 46 -7.53 18.77 23.45
N ALA A 47 -7.45 19.15 22.17
CA ALA A 47 -7.84 18.27 21.06
C ALA A 47 -7.03 18.42 19.76
N ALA A 48 -5.99 19.26 19.69
CA ALA A 48 -5.16 19.38 18.48
C ALA A 48 -4.10 18.24 18.36
N PHE A 49 -3.62 17.72 19.49
CA PHE A 49 -2.57 16.68 19.52
C PHE A 49 -3.05 15.23 19.39
N ASN A 50 -4.35 14.99 19.23
CA ASN A 50 -4.93 13.65 19.41
C ASN A 50 -5.02 12.81 18.14
N SER A 51 -5.03 13.44 16.96
CA SER A 51 -5.33 12.75 15.70
C SER A 51 -4.19 12.80 14.67
N GLU A 52 -3.16 13.63 14.89
CA GLU A 52 -2.10 13.80 13.90
C GLU A 52 -1.12 12.63 13.94
N PRO A 53 -0.86 11.96 12.79
CA PRO A 53 0.27 11.07 12.67
C PRO A 53 1.57 11.86 12.66
N VAL A 54 2.62 11.26 13.21
CA VAL A 54 3.99 11.74 13.11
C VAL A 54 4.76 10.72 12.31
N VAL A 55 5.41 11.17 11.24
CA VAL A 55 6.25 10.35 10.37
C VAL A 55 7.62 11.01 10.30
N LEU A 56 8.65 10.29 10.70
CA LEU A 56 10.04 10.73 10.68
C LEU A 56 10.82 9.88 9.70
N GLU A 57 11.63 10.51 8.87
CA GLU A 57 12.57 9.80 8.01
C GLU A 57 13.75 9.25 8.82
N GLY A 58 14.37 8.16 8.36
CA GLY A 58 15.58 7.61 8.95
C GLY A 58 16.73 8.62 8.96
N SER A 59 16.72 9.58 8.02
CA SER A 59 17.64 10.73 7.95
C SER A 59 17.60 11.60 9.21
N ALA A 60 16.50 11.58 9.97
CA ALA A 60 16.37 12.27 11.26
C ALA A 60 17.20 11.60 12.38
N PHE A 61 17.78 10.42 12.14
CA PHE A 61 18.59 9.64 13.08
C PHE A 61 20.00 9.38 12.50
N PRO A 62 20.84 10.42 12.34
CA PRO A 62 22.12 10.33 11.63
C PRO A 62 23.14 9.36 12.25
N GLY A 63 23.00 9.02 13.54
CA GLY A 63 23.83 8.00 14.20
C GLY A 63 23.34 6.57 14.02
N TRP A 64 22.15 6.38 13.44
CA TRP A 64 21.47 5.08 13.28
C TRP A 64 21.19 4.73 11.82
N THR A 65 21.07 5.72 10.93
CA THR A 65 20.87 5.48 9.50
C THR A 65 22.14 4.93 8.82
N SER A 66 21.92 4.06 7.84
CA SER A 66 22.90 3.58 6.87
C SER A 66 23.20 4.61 5.76
N GLY A 67 22.53 5.77 5.80
CA GLY A 67 22.64 6.85 4.82
C GLY A 67 21.63 6.72 3.67
N PRO A 68 21.78 7.53 2.62
CA PRO A 68 20.91 7.46 1.46
C PRO A 68 21.19 6.19 0.66
N GLU A 69 20.16 5.68 0.00
CA GLU A 69 20.31 4.57 -0.92
C GLU A 69 20.99 5.01 -2.22
N ALA A 70 22.06 4.31 -2.60
CA ALA A 70 22.69 4.44 -3.90
C ALA A 70 22.10 3.41 -4.86
N THR A 71 21.44 3.88 -5.92
CA THR A 71 20.94 2.99 -6.99
C THR A 71 21.46 3.37 -8.35
N ALA A 72 21.54 2.37 -9.22
CA ALA A 72 21.94 2.55 -10.61
C ALA A 72 21.20 1.55 -11.50
N ARG A 73 20.75 2.04 -12.67
CA ARG A 73 20.24 1.22 -13.76
C ARG A 73 20.80 1.77 -15.08
N PRO A 74 21.14 0.90 -16.05
CA PRO A 74 21.48 1.37 -17.39
C PRO A 74 20.35 2.23 -17.97
N PRO A 75 20.65 3.32 -18.69
CA PRO A 75 19.62 4.11 -19.36
C PRO A 75 18.91 3.25 -20.40
N GLN A 76 17.58 3.34 -20.47
CA GLN A 76 16.81 2.81 -21.57
C GLN A 76 16.73 3.85 -22.69
N THR A 77 16.75 3.41 -23.95
CA THR A 77 16.62 4.30 -25.10
C THR A 77 15.21 4.94 -25.08
N PRO A 78 15.08 6.28 -25.15
CA PRO A 78 13.78 6.92 -25.22
C PRO A 78 12.99 6.45 -26.45
N THR A 79 11.69 6.26 -26.30
CA THR A 79 10.77 6.11 -27.44
C THR A 79 10.40 7.51 -27.94
N ASP A 80 10.55 7.75 -29.25
CA ASP A 80 10.42 9.10 -29.83
C ASP A 80 8.98 9.34 -30.31
N TYR A 81 8.41 10.47 -29.88
CA TYR A 81 7.04 10.91 -30.16
C TYR A 81 6.82 11.26 -31.64
N ASP A 82 7.84 11.78 -32.32
CA ASP A 82 7.71 12.34 -33.67
C ASP A 82 7.78 11.28 -34.79
N VAL A 83 7.99 10.02 -34.41
CA VAL A 83 8.40 8.95 -35.32
C VAL A 83 7.47 7.75 -35.24
N TYR A 84 6.36 7.78 -34.49
CA TYR A 84 5.43 6.63 -34.35
C TYR A 84 5.11 5.93 -35.69
N ASN A 85 4.91 6.72 -36.74
CA ASN A 85 4.59 6.26 -38.09
C ASN A 85 5.77 5.55 -38.80
N SER A 86 7.01 5.87 -38.42
CA SER A 86 8.23 5.33 -39.05
C SER A 86 9.07 4.44 -38.13
N GLN A 87 8.89 4.46 -36.81
CA GLN A 87 9.45 3.43 -35.90
C GLN A 87 8.66 2.13 -35.97
N GLY A 88 7.35 2.18 -36.26
CA GLY A 88 6.55 1.00 -36.59
C GLY A 88 6.95 0.32 -37.92
N THR A 89 7.72 1.00 -38.79
CA THR A 89 8.13 0.47 -40.11
C THR A 89 9.65 0.36 -40.33
N ILE A 90 10.49 1.05 -39.56
CA ILE A 90 11.96 1.03 -39.73
C ILE A 90 12.66 0.15 -38.67
N LEU A 91 12.01 -0.16 -37.54
CA LEU A 91 12.54 -1.02 -36.49
C LEU A 91 11.52 -2.11 -36.11
N SER A 92 11.15 -2.95 -37.08
CA SER A 92 10.56 -4.26 -36.79
C SER A 92 11.68 -5.29 -36.94
N PRO A 93 12.08 -6.05 -35.91
CA PRO A 93 11.32 -6.41 -34.72
C PRO A 93 12.04 -6.04 -33.41
N LEU A 94 11.30 -5.50 -32.45
CA LEU A 94 11.22 -5.91 -31.04
C LEU A 94 10.33 -4.83 -30.42
N GLY A 95 9.13 -5.20 -29.98
CA GLY A 95 8.41 -4.36 -29.03
C GLY A 95 9.37 -4.02 -27.90
N LEU A 96 9.30 -2.80 -27.35
CA LEU A 96 10.11 -2.52 -26.18
C LEU A 96 9.73 -3.56 -25.12
N GLN A 97 10.69 -4.40 -24.74
CA GLN A 97 10.48 -5.41 -23.73
C GLN A 97 10.59 -4.76 -22.35
N SER A 98 9.71 -5.14 -21.45
CA SER A 98 9.88 -4.94 -20.01
C SER A 98 11.11 -5.73 -19.56
N ASP A 99 11.69 -5.34 -18.42
CA ASP A 99 12.83 -6.04 -17.86
C ASP A 99 12.48 -7.45 -17.36
N CYS A 100 11.19 -7.81 -17.33
CA CYS A 100 10.71 -9.12 -16.91
C CYS A 100 10.48 -10.07 -18.10
N TYR A 101 10.71 -9.61 -19.34
CA TYR A 101 10.63 -10.44 -20.52
C TYR A 101 11.52 -11.69 -20.40
N GLN A 102 10.96 -12.83 -20.79
CA GLN A 102 11.58 -14.14 -20.78
C GLN A 102 11.68 -14.63 -22.21
N SER A 103 12.90 -14.85 -22.72
CA SER A 103 13.06 -15.39 -24.08
C SER A 103 12.46 -16.79 -24.26
N ASP A 104 12.38 -17.55 -23.17
CA ASP A 104 11.82 -18.91 -23.12
C ASP A 104 10.95 -19.04 -21.86
N PRO A 105 9.70 -18.53 -21.90
CA PRO A 105 8.80 -18.56 -20.76
C PRO A 105 8.45 -20.01 -20.43
N ARG A 106 8.61 -20.38 -19.14
CA ARG A 106 8.20 -21.71 -18.70
C ARG A 106 6.68 -21.81 -18.72
N PRO A 107 6.12 -22.96 -19.13
CA PRO A 107 4.69 -23.19 -18.93
C PRO A 107 4.33 -23.08 -17.44
N ASP A 108 3.14 -22.54 -17.16
CA ASP A 108 2.55 -22.58 -15.83
C ASP A 108 2.23 -24.03 -15.40
N VAL A 109 1.74 -24.20 -14.18
CA VAL A 109 1.44 -25.54 -13.62
C VAL A 109 0.35 -26.30 -14.40
N ASN A 110 -0.43 -25.61 -15.25
CA ASN A 110 -1.47 -26.17 -16.11
C ASN A 110 -1.00 -26.29 -17.58
N GLY A 111 0.29 -26.04 -17.83
CA GLY A 111 0.94 -26.16 -19.13
C GLY A 111 0.56 -25.04 -20.10
N GLN A 112 0.16 -23.86 -19.61
CA GLN A 112 0.00 -22.66 -20.43
C GLN A 112 1.33 -21.93 -20.51
N VAL A 113 1.76 -21.64 -21.73
CA VAL A 113 2.90 -20.74 -21.95
C VAL A 113 2.34 -19.36 -22.20
N ASP A 114 2.83 -18.37 -21.46
CA ASP A 114 2.49 -16.99 -21.72
C ASP A 114 3.02 -16.56 -23.10
N ALA A 115 2.09 -16.28 -24.02
CA ALA A 115 2.42 -15.86 -25.38
C ALA A 115 3.12 -14.50 -25.42
N GLU A 116 3.00 -13.72 -24.34
CA GLU A 116 3.68 -12.44 -24.17
C GLU A 116 5.03 -12.62 -23.46
N HIS A 117 5.49 -13.84 -23.22
CA HIS A 117 6.85 -14.08 -22.71
C HIS A 117 7.12 -13.44 -21.34
N GLY A 118 6.11 -13.29 -20.49
CA GLY A 118 6.25 -12.58 -19.21
C GLY A 118 6.48 -11.08 -19.39
N ASP A 119 6.21 -10.53 -20.57
CA ASP A 119 6.42 -9.14 -20.93
C ASP A 119 5.31 -8.24 -20.38
N HIS A 120 5.24 -8.22 -19.06
CA HIS A 120 4.20 -7.59 -18.26
C HIS A 120 4.76 -6.40 -17.49
N SER A 121 3.90 -5.76 -16.69
CA SER A 121 4.31 -4.82 -15.64
C SER A 121 5.44 -5.44 -14.78
N CYS A 122 6.64 -4.89 -14.92
CA CYS A 122 7.84 -5.36 -14.25
C CYS A 122 8.36 -4.41 -13.16
N PHE A 123 8.58 -4.97 -11.97
CA PHE A 123 9.10 -4.31 -10.78
C PHE A 123 10.48 -4.89 -10.44
N GLN A 124 11.53 -4.07 -10.53
CA GLN A 124 12.90 -4.52 -10.35
C GLN A 124 13.64 -3.66 -9.33
N GLY A 125 14.65 -4.25 -8.69
CA GLY A 125 15.58 -3.51 -7.87
C GLY A 125 16.68 -2.80 -8.68
N SER A 126 17.49 -2.01 -7.98
CA SER A 126 18.79 -1.54 -8.46
C SER A 126 19.70 -2.68 -8.90
N ASN A 127 20.43 -2.45 -10.00
CA ASN A 127 21.51 -3.33 -10.46
C ASN A 127 22.84 -3.06 -9.73
N SER A 128 22.87 -2.10 -8.80
CA SER A 128 24.05 -1.87 -7.96
C SER A 128 24.16 -2.94 -6.87
N PRO A 129 25.31 -3.63 -6.75
CA PRO A 129 25.53 -4.64 -5.70
C PRO A 129 25.70 -4.03 -4.31
N VAL A 130 26.00 -2.72 -4.23
CA VAL A 130 26.11 -1.96 -2.98
C VAL A 130 25.09 -0.84 -3.02
N ARG A 131 24.17 -0.84 -2.05
CA ARG A 131 23.09 0.14 -1.93
C ARG A 131 23.30 1.12 -0.78
N THR A 132 24.00 0.68 0.27
CA THR A 132 24.32 1.48 1.44
C THR A 132 25.76 1.26 1.85
N VAL A 133 26.39 2.30 2.39
CA VAL A 133 27.83 2.29 2.72
C VAL A 133 28.09 2.30 4.22
N LEU A 134 27.14 2.78 5.02
CA LEU A 134 27.23 2.78 6.48
C LEU A 134 26.50 1.57 7.04
N LYS A 135 26.92 1.13 8.23
CA LYS A 135 26.19 0.13 9.01
C LYS A 135 25.27 0.88 9.98
N GLY A 136 23.97 0.88 9.70
CA GLY A 136 22.95 1.43 10.57
C GLY A 136 22.48 0.44 11.65
N VAL A 137 21.39 0.80 12.31
CA VAL A 137 20.66 -0.06 13.23
C VAL A 137 19.69 -0.96 12.45
N PRO A 138 19.48 -2.24 12.84
CA PRO A 138 18.47 -3.08 12.19
C PRO A 138 17.08 -2.45 12.35
N ALA A 139 16.37 -2.23 11.24
CA ALA A 139 15.07 -1.55 11.28
C ALA A 139 14.07 -2.28 12.21
N GLN A 140 14.07 -3.61 12.20
CA GLN A 140 13.21 -4.43 13.06
C GLN A 140 13.51 -4.30 14.56
N SER A 141 14.65 -3.73 14.94
CA SER A 141 15.04 -3.55 16.36
C SER A 141 14.43 -2.30 17.00
N LEU A 142 13.85 -1.41 16.19
CA LEU A 142 13.39 -0.10 16.64
C LEU A 142 11.98 -0.17 17.22
N LEU A 143 11.81 0.48 18.37
CA LEU A 143 10.59 0.49 19.16
C LEU A 143 10.25 1.91 19.61
N GLY A 144 8.96 2.23 19.70
CA GLY A 144 8.49 3.49 20.24
C GLY A 144 8.12 3.38 21.72
N TYR A 145 8.50 4.39 22.50
CA TYR A 145 8.18 4.49 23.92
C TYR A 145 7.72 5.90 24.31
N ARG A 146 6.90 5.95 25.38
CA ARG A 146 6.64 7.17 26.15
C ARG A 146 7.14 6.99 27.58
N TRP A 147 7.48 8.10 28.23
CA TRP A 147 7.69 8.11 29.68
C TRP A 147 6.34 8.21 30.40
N ASP A 148 6.10 7.31 31.35
CA ASP A 148 4.98 7.39 32.27
C ASP A 148 5.47 7.85 33.65
N PRO A 149 5.18 9.11 34.05
CA PRO A 149 5.63 9.62 35.34
C PRO A 149 4.93 8.97 36.53
N LYS A 150 3.79 8.31 36.33
CA LYS A 150 3.05 7.64 37.43
C LYS A 150 3.75 6.36 37.87
N THR A 151 4.25 5.60 36.90
CA THR A 151 5.00 4.37 37.15
C THR A 151 6.51 4.59 37.14
N SER A 152 6.96 5.80 36.80
CA SER A 152 8.37 6.15 36.63
C SER A 152 9.09 5.16 35.70
N SER A 153 8.46 4.84 34.57
CA SER A 153 8.97 3.86 33.63
C SER A 153 8.66 4.24 32.18
N PHE A 154 9.45 3.67 31.26
CA PHE A 154 9.12 3.70 29.84
C PHE A 154 8.05 2.65 29.53
N VAL A 155 7.06 3.04 28.73
CA VAL A 155 5.96 2.20 28.27
C VAL A 155 5.95 2.23 26.74
N GLN A 156 5.92 1.05 26.10
CA GLN A 156 5.83 0.98 24.64
C GLN A 156 4.55 1.66 24.14
N ILE A 157 4.63 2.27 22.96
CA ILE A 157 3.50 2.86 22.24
C ILE A 157 3.34 2.16 20.89
N PRO A 158 2.18 2.26 20.22
CA PRO A 158 2.08 1.88 18.81
C PRO A 158 3.13 2.64 18.00
N PHE A 159 3.98 1.87 17.32
CA PHE A 159 5.13 2.39 16.59
C PHE A 159 5.43 1.45 15.44
N GLN A 160 5.77 2.02 14.29
CA GLN A 160 5.91 1.29 13.05
C GLN A 160 7.12 1.85 12.28
N VAL A 161 7.94 0.94 11.76
CA VAL A 161 9.01 1.27 10.82
C VAL A 161 8.60 0.73 9.46
N ASP A 162 8.42 1.65 8.53
CA ASP A 162 8.09 1.36 7.14
C ASP A 162 9.36 1.50 6.33
N THR A 163 10.01 0.37 6.02
CA THR A 163 11.21 0.42 5.19
C THR A 163 10.84 0.75 3.76
N MET A 164 11.63 1.62 3.14
CA MET A 164 11.39 2.13 1.81
C MET A 164 12.66 2.11 1.00
N TRP A 165 12.58 1.60 -0.22
CA TRP A 165 13.74 1.52 -1.09
C TRP A 165 13.36 1.77 -2.55
N GLN A 166 14.38 2.02 -3.36
CA GLN A 166 14.27 2.46 -4.72
C GLN A 166 14.15 1.24 -5.65
N HIS A 167 13.01 1.21 -6.32
CA HIS A 167 12.67 0.26 -7.36
C HIS A 167 12.66 0.94 -8.71
N TYR A 168 12.56 0.12 -9.75
CA TYR A 168 12.33 0.58 -11.08
C TYR A 168 11.13 -0.13 -11.71
N LEU A 169 10.18 0.67 -12.17
CA LEU A 169 9.01 0.21 -12.89
C LEU A 169 9.30 0.22 -14.38
N THR A 170 8.95 -0.86 -15.06
CA THR A 170 8.99 -0.96 -16.51
C THR A 170 7.72 -1.64 -16.99
N ASN A 171 7.06 -1.05 -17.96
CA ASN A 171 5.88 -1.63 -18.61
C ASN A 171 5.97 -1.39 -20.12
N ASN A 172 7.16 -1.64 -20.65
CA ASN A 172 7.58 -1.30 -22.02
C ASN A 172 6.76 -2.01 -23.11
N ALA A 173 6.22 -3.18 -22.79
CA ALA A 173 5.35 -3.96 -23.67
C ALA A 173 3.99 -3.29 -23.92
N SER A 174 3.60 -2.36 -23.05
CA SER A 174 2.31 -1.68 -23.19
C SER A 174 2.26 -0.84 -24.46
N GLY A 175 1.12 -0.90 -25.16
CA GLY A 175 0.83 -0.01 -26.30
C GLY A 175 0.94 1.48 -25.99
N PHE A 176 0.95 1.86 -24.71
CA PHE A 176 1.10 3.23 -24.19
C PHE A 176 2.37 3.43 -23.36
N ALA A 177 3.30 2.48 -23.36
CA ALA A 177 4.51 2.51 -22.53
C ALA A 177 5.53 3.60 -22.88
N PHE A 178 5.38 4.20 -24.06
CA PHE A 178 6.38 5.06 -24.67
C PHE A 178 6.66 6.37 -23.91
N TYR A 179 5.85 6.69 -22.89
CA TYR A 179 6.07 7.85 -22.01
C TYR A 179 6.91 7.57 -20.77
N SER A 180 7.02 6.30 -20.36
CA SER A 180 7.41 5.95 -18.99
C SER A 180 8.74 5.20 -18.95
N GLY A 181 8.99 4.34 -19.95
CA GLY A 181 10.22 3.54 -20.00
C GLY A 181 10.51 2.85 -18.66
N ALA A 182 11.74 3.02 -18.20
CA ALA A 182 12.21 2.63 -16.87
C ALA A 182 12.12 3.80 -15.87
N ASP A 183 11.10 3.79 -15.02
CA ASP A 183 10.90 4.83 -14.01
C ASP A 183 11.42 4.42 -12.64
N GLN A 184 12.16 5.31 -12.00
CA GLN A 184 12.47 5.21 -10.58
C GLN A 184 11.19 5.38 -9.74
N MET A 185 10.92 4.43 -8.85
CA MET A 185 9.90 4.49 -7.82
C MET A 185 10.48 4.18 -6.43
N LEU A 186 10.50 5.17 -5.54
CA LEU A 186 10.71 4.93 -4.11
C LEU A 186 9.39 4.42 -3.53
N THR A 187 9.36 3.19 -3.01
CA THR A 187 8.17 2.63 -2.37
C THR A 187 8.53 1.72 -1.21
N TYR A 188 7.52 1.15 -0.58
CA TYR A 188 7.64 0.40 0.67
C TYR A 188 8.07 -1.05 0.43
N THR A 189 8.71 -1.64 1.43
CA THR A 189 8.73 -3.11 1.56
C THR A 189 7.35 -3.56 2.01
N PHE A 190 6.65 -4.27 1.13
CA PHE A 190 5.29 -4.73 1.35
C PHE A 190 5.26 -6.07 2.10
N ASP A 191 4.17 -6.27 2.84
CA ASP A 191 3.87 -7.56 3.47
C ASP A 191 3.08 -8.48 2.51
N TYR A 192 2.47 -7.89 1.47
CA TYR A 192 1.70 -8.59 0.43
C TYR A 192 1.89 -7.91 -0.94
N GLU A 193 2.21 -8.68 -1.98
CA GLU A 193 2.52 -8.19 -3.34
C GLU A 193 1.78 -9.00 -4.43
N PRO A 194 0.46 -8.80 -4.61
CA PRO A 194 -0.34 -9.66 -5.50
C PRO A 194 0.01 -9.54 -6.98
N PHE A 195 0.71 -8.48 -7.40
CA PHE A 195 1.21 -8.38 -8.77
C PHE A 195 2.29 -9.45 -9.10
N LEU A 196 2.95 -10.03 -8.08
CA LEU A 196 3.87 -11.15 -8.28
C LEU A 196 3.12 -12.47 -8.55
N PHE A 197 1.82 -12.51 -8.27
CA PHE A 197 1.03 -13.71 -8.39
C PHE A 197 0.60 -13.84 -9.84
N THR A 198 1.44 -14.53 -10.62
CA THR A 198 1.28 -14.73 -12.07
C THR A 198 0.98 -16.19 -12.44
N SER A 199 0.92 -17.08 -11.44
CA SER A 199 0.59 -18.50 -11.58
C SER A 199 -0.67 -18.86 -10.78
N ASN A 200 -1.16 -20.08 -10.95
CA ASN A 200 -2.29 -20.61 -10.21
C ASN A 200 -2.03 -22.04 -9.70
N ALA A 201 -3.01 -22.61 -8.98
CA ALA A 201 -3.00 -24.01 -8.61
C ALA A 201 -3.26 -24.94 -9.83
N PRO A 202 -2.85 -26.22 -9.77
CA PRO A 202 -3.25 -27.22 -10.76
C PRO A 202 -4.77 -27.37 -10.83
N PHE A 203 -5.31 -27.57 -12.04
CA PHE A 203 -6.73 -27.82 -12.22
C PHE A 203 -7.15 -29.17 -11.63
N ASP A 204 -8.22 -29.15 -10.85
CA ASP A 204 -8.88 -30.33 -10.29
C ASP A 204 -10.36 -30.32 -10.74
N PRO A 205 -10.81 -31.28 -11.56
CA PRO A 205 -12.21 -31.35 -11.99
C PRO A 205 -13.21 -31.49 -10.83
N SER A 206 -12.78 -31.99 -9.66
CA SER A 206 -13.61 -32.09 -8.46
C SER A 206 -13.72 -30.77 -7.69
N ASN A 207 -12.81 -29.83 -7.96
CA ASN A 207 -12.80 -28.48 -7.43
C ASN A 207 -12.37 -27.48 -8.53
N PRO A 208 -13.22 -27.23 -9.53
CA PRO A 208 -12.84 -26.49 -10.73
C PRO A 208 -12.50 -25.02 -10.48
N THR A 209 -12.86 -24.48 -9.31
CA THR A 209 -12.57 -23.09 -8.93
C THR A 209 -11.19 -22.92 -8.28
N GLY A 210 -10.56 -24.01 -7.81
CA GLY A 210 -9.24 -23.95 -7.17
C GLY A 210 -8.15 -23.41 -8.10
N VAL A 211 -8.29 -23.65 -9.42
CA VAL A 211 -7.39 -23.14 -10.48
C VAL A 211 -7.45 -21.62 -10.65
N CYS A 212 -8.43 -20.94 -10.05
CA CYS A 212 -8.55 -19.48 -10.10
C CYS A 212 -7.83 -18.79 -8.94
N LEU A 213 -7.28 -19.54 -7.97
CA LEU A 213 -6.49 -18.95 -6.91
C LEU A 213 -5.14 -18.49 -7.45
N ALA A 214 -4.84 -17.20 -7.28
CA ALA A 214 -3.58 -16.59 -7.67
C ALA A 214 -2.47 -17.04 -6.72
N GLN A 215 -1.31 -17.34 -7.32
CA GLN A 215 -0.14 -17.83 -6.62
C GLN A 215 1.13 -17.23 -7.26
N PRO A 216 2.20 -17.00 -6.47
CA PRO A 216 3.50 -16.76 -7.07
C PRO A 216 3.93 -17.99 -7.88
N PRO A 217 4.75 -17.83 -8.93
CA PRO A 217 5.34 -18.95 -9.64
C PRO A 217 6.08 -19.90 -8.70
N ALA A 218 6.09 -21.20 -9.02
CA ALA A 218 6.71 -22.21 -8.17
C ALA A 218 8.18 -21.89 -7.86
N GLY A 219 8.51 -21.83 -6.57
CA GLY A 219 9.87 -21.52 -6.08
C GLY A 219 10.23 -20.04 -6.06
N GLN A 220 9.30 -19.14 -6.41
CA GLN A 220 9.45 -17.69 -6.21
C GLN A 220 8.83 -17.27 -4.87
N PRO A 221 9.36 -16.22 -4.23
CA PRO A 221 8.75 -15.63 -3.05
C PRO A 221 7.43 -14.94 -3.42
N ASP A 222 6.54 -14.80 -2.43
CA ASP A 222 5.27 -14.06 -2.51
C ASP A 222 5.44 -12.55 -2.28
N THR A 223 6.63 -12.13 -1.82
CA THR A 223 7.01 -10.74 -1.57
C THR A 223 8.47 -10.49 -1.90
N THR A 224 8.78 -9.26 -2.29
CA THR A 224 10.12 -8.81 -2.60
C THR A 224 10.84 -8.48 -1.29
N ALA A 225 11.93 -9.20 -1.01
CA ALA A 225 12.73 -8.97 0.18
C ALA A 225 13.40 -7.58 0.16
N ASP A 226 13.41 -6.92 1.32
CA ASP A 226 14.15 -5.67 1.51
C ASP A 226 15.66 -5.88 1.28
N PRO A 227 16.27 -5.20 0.30
CA PRO A 227 17.70 -5.32 0.05
C PRO A 227 18.55 -4.59 1.10
N ASN A 228 17.95 -3.70 1.90
CA ASN A 228 18.61 -2.90 2.93
C ASN A 228 18.36 -3.53 4.32
N ARG A 229 19.42 -4.06 4.94
CA ARG A 229 19.31 -4.75 6.24
C ARG A 229 19.18 -3.82 7.45
N PHE A 230 19.41 -2.53 7.26
CA PHE A 230 19.50 -1.53 8.31
C PHE A 230 18.64 -0.33 7.94
N LEU A 231 18.27 0.46 8.94
CA LEU A 231 17.57 1.72 8.75
C LEU A 231 18.31 2.59 7.74
N ILE A 232 17.64 3.09 6.71
CA ILE A 232 18.19 4.04 5.73
C ILE A 232 17.44 5.37 5.74
N ASP A 233 17.98 6.37 5.04
CA ASP A 233 17.45 7.73 5.10
C ASP A 233 15.98 7.85 4.69
N THR A 234 15.54 7.00 3.75
CA THR A 234 14.17 7.00 3.21
C THR A 234 13.17 6.22 4.06
N ASP A 235 13.62 5.40 5.01
CA ASP A 235 12.72 4.64 5.87
C ASP A 235 11.89 5.58 6.74
N GLN A 236 10.65 5.21 7.01
CA GLN A 236 9.72 6.04 7.76
C GLN A 236 9.41 5.42 9.13
N LEU A 237 9.65 6.17 10.19
CA LEU A 237 9.29 5.84 11.57
C LEU A 237 8.02 6.58 11.94
N SER A 238 6.93 5.85 12.18
CA SER A 238 5.61 6.42 12.42
C SER A 238 5.04 6.09 13.80
N PHE A 239 4.29 7.04 14.36
CA PHE A 239 3.49 6.92 15.58
C PHE A 239 2.43 8.03 15.63
N MET A 240 1.45 7.95 16.53
CA MET A 240 0.46 9.03 16.69
C MET A 240 0.92 10.06 17.72
N ALA A 241 0.73 11.36 17.46
CA ALA A 241 1.14 12.43 18.39
C ALA A 241 0.54 12.27 19.79
N ARG A 242 -0.65 11.65 19.89
CA ARG A 242 -1.34 11.35 21.15
C ARG A 242 -0.58 10.43 22.09
N ASP A 243 0.29 9.59 21.54
CA ASP A 243 1.07 8.61 22.28
C ASP A 243 2.27 9.22 23.01
N ALA A 244 2.59 10.48 22.71
CA ALA A 244 3.66 11.18 23.37
C ALA A 244 3.36 11.46 24.85
N GLY A 245 4.39 11.30 25.68
CA GLY A 245 4.33 11.47 27.12
C GLY A 245 5.07 12.71 27.62
N ALA A 246 5.28 12.74 28.94
CA ALA A 246 6.16 13.71 29.58
C ALA A 246 7.63 13.43 29.23
N ALA A 247 8.52 14.39 29.52
CA ALA A 247 9.96 14.12 29.45
C ALA A 247 10.38 13.10 30.53
N ALA A 248 11.12 12.08 30.13
CA ALA A 248 11.85 11.22 31.04
C ALA A 248 12.93 12.03 31.79
N PRO A 249 13.14 11.79 33.10
CA PRO A 249 14.25 12.37 33.82
C PRO A 249 15.59 11.85 33.25
N ALA A 250 16.65 12.65 33.33
CA ALA A 250 17.98 12.26 32.85
C ALA A 250 18.54 10.99 33.53
N SER A 251 18.03 10.64 34.71
CA SER A 251 18.38 9.42 35.46
C SER A 251 17.50 8.21 35.14
N ALA A 252 16.54 8.32 34.21
CA ALA A 252 15.67 7.21 33.84
C ALA A 252 16.51 6.06 33.25
N ALA A 253 16.37 4.87 33.83
CA ALA A 253 16.97 3.67 33.26
C ALA A 253 16.19 3.24 32.01
N LEU A 254 16.91 2.83 30.97
CA LEU A 254 16.29 2.19 29.80
C LEU A 254 15.71 0.83 30.19
N PRO A 255 14.63 0.36 29.55
CA PRO A 255 14.11 -0.98 29.77
C PRO A 255 15.18 -2.05 29.52
N GLN A 256 15.10 -3.17 30.24
CA GLN A 256 16.01 -4.29 30.03
C GLN A 256 15.93 -4.76 28.57
N GLY A 257 17.09 -4.94 27.93
CA GLY A 257 17.19 -5.36 26.53
C GLY A 257 17.23 -4.20 25.54
N ILE A 258 16.97 -2.96 25.97
CA ILE A 258 17.20 -1.75 25.16
C ILE A 258 18.66 -1.32 25.30
N VAL A 259 19.33 -1.07 24.18
CA VAL A 259 20.77 -0.72 24.13
C VAL A 259 21.03 0.74 23.80
N SER A 260 20.06 1.41 23.17
CA SER A 260 20.18 2.82 22.79
C SER A 260 18.81 3.48 22.67
N ALA A 261 18.77 4.81 22.75
CA ALA A 261 17.55 5.59 22.65
C ALA A 261 17.79 7.00 22.06
N ASN A 262 16.86 7.45 21.23
CA ASN A 262 16.76 8.81 20.72
C ASN A 262 15.49 9.48 21.24
N GLN A 263 15.61 10.75 21.64
CA GLN A 263 14.47 11.53 22.10
C GLN A 263 13.90 12.33 20.93
N VAL A 264 12.60 12.19 20.73
CA VAL A 264 11.81 12.97 19.77
C VAL A 264 10.97 13.97 20.55
N ARG A 265 11.22 15.26 20.32
CA ARG A 265 10.43 16.35 20.91
C ARG A 265 9.35 16.77 19.93
N LEU A 266 8.10 16.69 20.37
CA LEU A 266 6.93 17.15 19.64
C LEU A 266 6.47 18.49 20.20
N PHE A 267 6.26 19.46 19.34
CA PHE A 267 5.76 20.78 19.70
C PHE A 267 4.46 21.09 18.97
N ASP A 268 3.40 21.37 19.73
CA ASP A 268 2.13 21.88 19.21
C ASP A 268 2.24 23.40 19.03
N PRO A 269 2.28 23.93 17.80
CA PRO A 269 2.32 25.37 17.61
C PRO A 269 1.01 26.06 17.98
N HIS A 270 -0.12 25.35 18.01
CA HIS A 270 -1.42 25.91 18.34
C HIS A 270 -1.62 26.03 19.86
N THR A 271 -1.25 24.99 20.62
CA THR A 271 -1.43 24.99 22.08
C THR A 271 -0.17 25.35 22.87
N GLY A 272 1.00 25.36 22.22
CA GLY A 272 2.30 25.55 22.87
C GLY A 272 2.76 24.33 23.68
N VAL A 273 2.01 23.23 23.66
CA VAL A 273 2.31 22.01 24.42
C VAL A 273 3.53 21.31 23.82
N VAL A 274 4.43 20.85 24.69
CA VAL A 274 5.57 20.01 24.32
C VAL A 274 5.39 18.62 24.92
N ARG A 275 5.59 17.59 24.10
CA ARG A 275 5.57 16.18 24.52
C ARG A 275 6.75 15.43 23.90
N TYR A 276 6.99 14.22 24.41
CA TYR A 276 8.14 13.42 24.04
C TYR A 276 7.77 11.99 23.69
N VAL A 277 8.40 11.50 22.62
CA VAL A 277 8.48 10.09 22.26
C VAL A 277 9.95 9.69 22.29
N TYR A 278 10.20 8.43 22.58
CA TYR A 278 11.54 7.85 22.61
C TYR A 278 11.57 6.72 21.60
N VAL A 279 12.42 6.84 20.57
CA VAL A 279 12.72 5.73 19.66
C VAL A 279 13.88 4.98 20.28
N MET A 280 13.69 3.69 20.54
CA MET A 280 14.64 2.86 21.28
C MET A 280 15.07 1.65 20.46
N GLU A 281 16.35 1.30 20.54
CA GLU A 281 16.93 0.14 19.88
C GLU A 281 16.95 -1.04 20.85
N SER A 282 16.25 -2.12 20.50
CA SER A 282 16.40 -3.40 21.16
C SER A 282 17.72 -4.06 20.75
N SER A 283 18.42 -4.70 21.68
CA SER A 283 19.46 -5.65 21.31
C SER A 283 18.89 -6.76 20.40
N MET A 284 19.74 -7.33 19.55
CA MET A 284 19.39 -8.48 18.72
C MET A 284 19.91 -9.76 19.37
N THR A 285 19.09 -10.81 19.39
CA THR A 285 19.46 -12.14 19.86
C THR A 285 19.29 -13.15 18.72
N THR A 286 20.26 -14.04 18.57
CA THR A 286 20.19 -15.15 17.61
C THR A 286 19.72 -16.42 18.31
N TYR A 287 18.66 -17.02 17.80
CA TYR A 287 18.05 -18.26 18.27
C TYR A 287 18.20 -19.35 17.20
N GLN A 288 18.21 -20.62 17.63
CA GLN A 288 18.13 -21.76 16.72
C GLN A 288 16.69 -22.28 16.68
N VAL A 289 16.06 -22.27 15.51
CA VAL A 289 14.72 -22.80 15.28
C VAL A 289 14.83 -23.90 14.24
N SER A 290 14.60 -25.15 14.63
CA SER A 290 14.66 -26.31 13.72
C SER A 290 15.96 -26.40 12.89
N GLY A 291 17.10 -26.02 13.48
CA GLY A 291 18.41 -26.00 12.81
C GLY A 291 18.69 -24.74 11.97
N ILE A 292 17.76 -23.79 11.94
CA ILE A 292 17.91 -22.49 11.26
C ILE A 292 18.26 -21.42 12.29
N SER A 293 19.29 -20.62 12.00
CA SER A 293 19.66 -19.46 12.81
C SER A 293 18.74 -18.28 12.49
N VAL A 294 17.95 -17.84 13.47
CA VAL A 294 17.04 -16.70 13.35
C VAL A 294 17.52 -15.58 14.25
N THR A 295 17.69 -14.37 13.74
CA THR A 295 18.11 -13.20 14.53
C THR A 295 16.94 -12.23 14.67
N ALA A 296 16.53 -11.96 15.91
CA ALA A 296 15.36 -11.15 16.23
C ALA A 296 15.64 -10.18 17.40
N PRO A 297 14.83 -9.12 17.54
CA PRO A 297 14.92 -8.24 18.70
C PRO A 297 14.68 -9.00 20.02
N THR A 298 15.50 -8.73 21.03
CA THR A 298 15.34 -9.25 22.40
C THR A 298 14.07 -8.72 23.05
N VAL A 299 13.76 -7.44 22.83
CA VAL A 299 12.50 -6.82 23.23
C VAL A 299 11.60 -6.79 22.00
N LEU A 300 10.48 -7.50 22.07
CA LEU A 300 9.50 -7.53 20.98
C LEU A 300 8.58 -6.31 21.03
N PRO A 301 8.05 -5.87 19.88
CA PRO A 301 7.03 -4.82 19.85
C PRO A 301 5.78 -5.30 20.60
N ARG A 302 5.24 -4.42 21.44
CA ARG A 302 3.98 -4.64 22.16
C ARG A 302 2.80 -4.61 21.21
N TYR A 303 2.87 -3.79 20.17
CA TYR A 303 1.79 -3.59 19.20
C TYR A 303 2.24 -4.09 17.83
N THR A 304 1.38 -4.85 17.16
CA THR A 304 1.55 -5.37 15.81
C THR A 304 0.36 -4.98 14.94
N ALA A 305 0.38 -5.33 13.65
CA ALA A 305 -0.79 -5.15 12.78
C ALA A 305 -2.03 -5.88 13.34
N GLY A 306 -1.85 -7.10 13.86
CA GLY A 306 -2.95 -7.93 14.35
C GLY A 306 -3.67 -7.42 15.60
N ASP A 307 -3.00 -6.61 16.43
CA ASP A 307 -3.59 -5.95 17.61
C ASP A 307 -3.57 -4.43 17.52
N SER A 308 -3.44 -3.89 16.31
CA SER A 308 -3.42 -2.46 16.04
C SER A 308 -4.63 -1.76 16.68
N PRO A 309 -4.40 -0.69 17.47
CA PRO A 309 -5.47 0.12 18.04
C PRO A 309 -6.03 1.15 17.05
N TYR A 310 -5.41 1.32 15.88
CA TYR A 310 -5.62 2.49 15.02
C TYR A 310 -6.20 2.17 13.66
N VAL A 311 -5.71 1.12 13.03
CA VAL A 311 -6.12 0.76 11.68
C VAL A 311 -6.01 -0.75 11.52
N ARG A 312 -6.92 -1.31 10.75
CA ARG A 312 -6.94 -2.73 10.41
C ARG A 312 -7.30 -2.88 8.96
N TYR A 313 -6.34 -3.31 8.17
CA TYR A 313 -6.53 -3.77 6.81
C TYR A 313 -6.93 -5.24 6.82
N GLN A 314 -7.96 -5.57 6.05
CA GLN A 314 -8.43 -6.92 5.84
C GLN A 314 -8.62 -7.13 4.34
N ALA A 315 -7.86 -8.04 3.74
CA ALA A 315 -8.22 -8.57 2.43
C ALA A 315 -9.58 -9.27 2.57
N PHE A 316 -10.53 -8.95 1.71
CA PHE A 316 -11.92 -9.38 1.89
C PHE A 316 -12.08 -10.85 1.50
N ASP A 317 -12.58 -11.64 2.44
CA ASP A 317 -13.04 -13.01 2.26
C ASP A 317 -14.53 -13.10 2.63
N PRO A 318 -15.45 -13.21 1.65
CA PRO A 318 -16.87 -13.36 1.92
C PRO A 318 -17.24 -14.69 2.60
N PHE A 319 -16.33 -15.67 2.65
CA PHE A 319 -16.61 -17.02 3.15
C PHE A 319 -16.24 -17.21 4.63
N SER A 320 -15.39 -16.38 5.21
CA SER A 320 -15.08 -16.42 6.64
C SER A 320 -15.95 -15.43 7.43
N HIS A 321 -17.04 -15.94 8.03
CA HIS A 321 -17.71 -15.29 9.17
C HIS A 321 -16.85 -15.35 10.46
N GLY A 322 -15.52 -15.30 10.33
CA GLY A 322 -14.56 -15.49 11.41
C GLY A 322 -13.32 -14.63 11.16
N TYR A 323 -13.09 -13.68 12.07
CA TYR A 323 -11.90 -12.84 12.13
C TYR A 323 -10.63 -13.71 12.07
N GLN A 324 -9.84 -13.57 11.01
CA GLN A 324 -8.42 -13.92 11.02
C GLN A 324 -7.66 -12.60 10.80
N PRO A 325 -6.99 -12.05 11.82
CA PRO A 325 -6.14 -10.89 11.62
C PRO A 325 -5.04 -11.29 10.65
N TYR A 326 -4.74 -10.41 9.69
CA TYR A 326 -3.48 -10.52 8.97
C TYR A 326 -2.36 -10.27 9.99
N ASP A 327 -1.66 -11.33 10.39
CA ASP A 327 -0.63 -11.29 11.44
C ASP A 327 0.80 -11.32 10.88
N GLY A 328 0.95 -11.29 9.55
CA GLY A 328 2.24 -11.34 8.86
C GLY A 328 2.97 -12.69 8.98
N THR A 329 2.35 -13.73 9.54
CA THR A 329 2.97 -15.06 9.74
C THR A 329 2.28 -16.19 8.98
N ASN A 330 1.14 -15.93 8.34
CA ASN A 330 0.46 -16.93 7.53
C ASN A 330 1.21 -17.15 6.21
N ALA A 331 2.13 -18.11 6.23
CA ALA A 331 2.36 -18.94 5.06
C ALA A 331 0.99 -19.45 4.60
N TYR A 332 0.56 -19.04 3.41
CA TYR A 332 -0.73 -19.37 2.81
C TYR A 332 -1.03 -20.87 2.91
N GLY A 333 -1.74 -21.26 3.98
CA GLY A 333 -2.23 -22.60 4.19
C GLY A 333 -3.44 -22.84 3.29
N VAL A 334 -3.40 -23.93 2.53
CA VAL A 334 -4.49 -24.38 1.65
C VAL A 334 -5.75 -24.60 2.50
N GLY A 335 -6.73 -23.68 2.43
CA GLY A 335 -8.04 -23.85 3.10
C GLY A 335 -8.83 -22.59 3.45
N SER A 336 -8.20 -21.41 3.46
CA SER A 336 -8.90 -20.12 3.72
C SER A 336 -8.17 -19.00 2.98
N VAL A 337 -8.14 -19.10 1.65
CA VAL A 337 -7.56 -18.08 0.78
C VAL A 337 -8.60 -16.97 0.60
N PRO A 338 -8.30 -15.70 0.90
CA PRO A 338 -9.23 -14.60 0.67
C PRO A 338 -9.65 -14.53 -0.80
N VAL A 339 -10.90 -14.19 -1.05
CA VAL A 339 -11.38 -13.94 -2.42
C VAL A 339 -10.60 -12.82 -3.12
N ALA A 340 -9.94 -11.94 -2.35
CA ALA A 340 -8.97 -10.99 -2.87
C ALA A 340 -7.88 -11.62 -3.77
N ASP A 341 -7.45 -12.85 -3.47
CA ASP A 341 -6.42 -13.59 -4.21
C ASP A 341 -6.99 -14.41 -5.38
N MET A 342 -8.25 -14.23 -5.77
CA MET A 342 -8.77 -14.91 -6.95
C MET A 342 -8.48 -14.12 -8.21
N TYR A 343 -8.14 -14.84 -9.28
CA TYR A 343 -8.09 -14.28 -10.62
C TYR A 343 -9.48 -13.97 -11.15
N ALA A 344 -9.66 -12.70 -11.48
CA ALA A 344 -10.77 -12.21 -12.26
C ALA A 344 -10.28 -11.63 -13.58
N PHE A 345 -11.22 -11.46 -14.49
CA PHE A 345 -10.96 -10.87 -15.80
C PHE A 345 -10.37 -9.45 -15.66
N SER A 346 -9.28 -9.21 -16.40
CA SER A 346 -8.68 -7.89 -16.53
C SER A 346 -9.41 -7.10 -17.62
N GLN A 347 -10.14 -6.05 -17.22
CA GLN A 347 -11.10 -5.34 -18.07
C GLN A 347 -10.48 -4.22 -18.95
N SER A 348 -9.17 -4.23 -19.18
CA SER A 348 -8.57 -3.18 -20.00
C SER A 348 -9.18 -3.18 -21.41
N ASN A 349 -9.62 -2.00 -21.87
CA ASN A 349 -10.13 -1.81 -23.23
C ASN A 349 -9.03 -1.86 -24.31
N TYR A 350 -7.78 -2.03 -23.88
CA TYR A 350 -6.62 -2.10 -24.76
C TYR A 350 -5.98 -3.49 -24.64
N SER A 351 -6.03 -4.24 -25.73
CA SER A 351 -5.60 -5.64 -25.79
C SER A 351 -4.12 -5.87 -25.50
N ASN A 352 -3.31 -4.80 -25.45
CA ASN A 352 -1.87 -4.83 -25.20
C ASN A 352 -1.45 -3.82 -24.10
N TYR A 353 -2.35 -3.46 -23.19
CA TYR A 353 -2.07 -2.47 -22.16
C TYR A 353 -1.78 -3.11 -20.82
N GLY A 354 -0.61 -2.80 -20.27
CA GLY A 354 -0.19 -3.29 -18.97
C GLY A 354 -0.36 -4.79 -18.86
N ASN A 355 0.09 -5.48 -19.92
CA ASN A 355 -0.03 -6.90 -20.13
C ASN A 355 -0.01 -7.63 -18.78
N ALA A 356 -1.12 -8.28 -18.50
CA ALA A 356 -1.31 -9.12 -17.33
C ALA A 356 -1.29 -10.56 -17.82
N PRO A 357 -0.83 -11.52 -16.99
CA PRO A 357 -0.81 -12.92 -17.39
C PRO A 357 -2.17 -13.38 -17.91
N VAL A 358 -2.18 -14.25 -18.91
CA VAL A 358 -3.40 -14.89 -19.42
C VAL A 358 -3.69 -16.19 -18.67
N GLY A 359 -4.97 -16.51 -18.48
CA GLY A 359 -5.38 -17.78 -17.89
C GLY A 359 -6.88 -17.89 -17.62
N PRO A 360 -7.32 -18.97 -16.93
CA PRO A 360 -8.69 -19.10 -16.48
C PRO A 360 -9.01 -18.09 -15.38
N VAL A 361 -10.26 -17.62 -15.38
CA VAL A 361 -10.80 -16.69 -14.38
C VAL A 361 -12.10 -17.23 -13.79
N CYS A 362 -12.36 -16.86 -12.54
CA CYS A 362 -13.62 -17.19 -11.86
C CYS A 362 -14.38 -15.91 -11.50
N ASN A 363 -15.69 -16.03 -11.35
CA ASN A 363 -16.55 -14.95 -10.90
C ASN A 363 -17.12 -15.21 -9.50
N LEU A 364 -17.56 -14.13 -8.86
CA LEU A 364 -18.35 -14.17 -7.64
C LEU A 364 -19.82 -14.02 -8.01
N VAL A 365 -20.60 -15.09 -7.84
CA VAL A 365 -22.03 -15.08 -8.13
C VAL A 365 -22.81 -15.11 -6.83
N ARG A 366 -23.78 -14.21 -6.71
CA ARG A 366 -24.70 -14.18 -5.57
C ARG A 366 -26.06 -14.72 -6.02
N PRO A 367 -26.76 -15.51 -5.18
CA PRO A 367 -28.14 -15.89 -5.47
C PRO A 367 -29.01 -14.64 -5.68
N PRO A 368 -29.87 -14.60 -6.71
CA PRO A 368 -30.70 -13.45 -7.05
C PRO A 368 -31.69 -13.04 -5.95
N ASP A 369 -31.95 -13.91 -4.96
CA ASP A 369 -32.94 -13.72 -3.89
C ASP A 369 -32.33 -13.37 -2.52
N SER A 370 -31.01 -13.21 -2.41
CA SER A 370 -30.37 -12.93 -1.12
C SER A 370 -29.12 -12.05 -1.24
N LEU A 371 -29.30 -10.73 -1.12
CA LEU A 371 -28.22 -9.74 -0.93
C LEU A 371 -27.43 -9.94 0.38
N SER A 372 -27.85 -10.89 1.24
CA SER A 372 -27.12 -11.31 2.44
C SER A 372 -26.40 -12.66 2.29
N ALA A 373 -26.64 -13.41 1.21
CA ALA A 373 -25.98 -14.70 0.99
C ALA A 373 -24.51 -14.49 0.62
N THR A 374 -23.63 -15.33 1.19
CA THR A 374 -22.23 -15.42 0.80
C THR A 374 -22.13 -15.67 -0.72
N PRO A 375 -21.47 -14.78 -1.49
CA PRO A 375 -21.17 -15.02 -2.90
C PRO A 375 -20.48 -16.37 -3.08
N ALA A 376 -20.83 -17.13 -4.11
CA ALA A 376 -20.14 -18.36 -4.48
C ALA A 376 -19.10 -18.06 -5.58
N VAL A 377 -17.97 -18.77 -5.54
CA VAL A 377 -17.00 -18.75 -6.63
C VAL A 377 -17.49 -19.72 -7.71
N VAL A 378 -17.51 -19.27 -8.97
CA VAL A 378 -17.89 -20.13 -10.11
C VAL A 378 -16.91 -19.99 -11.27
N PRO A 379 -16.61 -21.08 -12.00
CA PRO A 379 -15.90 -21.01 -13.28
C PRO A 379 -16.70 -20.21 -14.31
N VAL A 380 -16.01 -19.63 -15.29
CA VAL A 380 -16.65 -18.83 -16.35
C VAL A 380 -16.44 -19.50 -17.71
N ALA A 381 -17.52 -20.04 -18.28
CA ALA A 381 -17.50 -20.63 -19.61
C ALA A 381 -17.04 -19.61 -20.66
N GLY A 382 -16.09 -19.99 -21.52
CA GLY A 382 -15.50 -19.09 -22.52
C GLY A 382 -14.49 -18.08 -21.97
N GLN A 383 -14.09 -18.20 -20.69
CA GLN A 383 -12.96 -17.45 -20.11
C GLN A 383 -12.00 -18.41 -19.41
N GLY A 384 -11.57 -19.42 -20.17
CA GLY A 384 -10.67 -20.48 -19.75
C GLY A 384 -11.32 -21.75 -19.24
N PHE A 385 -12.65 -21.81 -19.31
CA PHE A 385 -13.41 -23.01 -19.02
C PHE A 385 -14.38 -23.36 -20.16
N SER A 386 -14.60 -24.66 -20.34
CA SER A 386 -15.74 -25.20 -21.09
C SER A 386 -16.63 -26.01 -20.16
N ASP A 387 -17.94 -25.93 -20.36
CA ASP A 387 -18.92 -26.78 -19.68
C ASP A 387 -19.46 -27.82 -20.67
N SER A 388 -19.10 -29.09 -20.45
CA SER A 388 -19.71 -30.22 -21.15
C SER A 388 -20.66 -30.97 -20.21
N SER A 389 -21.91 -30.52 -20.13
CA SER A 389 -22.99 -31.18 -19.38
C SER A 389 -22.78 -31.25 -17.85
N GLY A 390 -22.25 -30.20 -17.23
CA GLY A 390 -22.03 -30.08 -15.79
C GLY A 390 -20.64 -30.53 -15.33
N ALA A 391 -19.75 -30.87 -16.27
CA ALA A 391 -18.35 -31.15 -16.01
C ALA A 391 -17.50 -30.01 -16.58
N TRP A 392 -16.84 -29.28 -15.69
CA TRP A 392 -15.93 -28.21 -16.07
C TRP A 392 -14.59 -28.78 -16.54
N GLU A 393 -14.08 -28.24 -17.63
CA GLU A 393 -12.74 -28.51 -18.15
C GLU A 393 -12.03 -27.19 -18.45
N LEU A 394 -10.69 -27.20 -18.47
CA LEU A 394 -9.91 -26.05 -18.92
C LEU A 394 -9.94 -25.94 -20.45
N ASP A 395 -10.28 -24.77 -20.95
CA ASP A 395 -10.21 -24.43 -22.36
C ASP A 395 -9.17 -23.32 -22.60
N LYS A 396 -7.95 -23.73 -22.96
CA LYS A 396 -6.83 -22.81 -23.21
C LYS A 396 -7.10 -21.83 -24.35
N ALA A 397 -7.95 -22.18 -25.31
CA ALA A 397 -8.26 -21.31 -26.44
C ALA A 397 -9.09 -20.08 -26.02
N THR A 398 -9.69 -20.12 -24.84
CA THR A 398 -10.51 -19.03 -24.28
C THR A 398 -9.87 -18.36 -23.08
N TYR A 399 -8.56 -18.55 -22.86
CA TYR A 399 -7.84 -17.85 -21.80
C TYR A 399 -7.88 -16.35 -22.00
N VAL A 400 -8.08 -15.62 -20.91
CA VAL A 400 -8.21 -14.17 -20.90
C VAL A 400 -7.13 -13.56 -20.01
N GLN A 401 -6.82 -12.29 -20.23
CA GLN A 401 -5.98 -11.53 -19.30
C GLN A 401 -6.65 -11.51 -17.93
N ARG A 402 -5.85 -11.77 -16.90
CA ARG A 402 -6.34 -11.95 -15.53
C ARG A 402 -5.42 -11.30 -14.52
N ARG A 403 -6.02 -10.97 -13.37
CA ARG A 403 -5.35 -10.36 -12.22
C ARG A 403 -6.15 -10.65 -10.96
N THR A 404 -5.52 -10.49 -9.81
CA THR A 404 -6.17 -10.64 -8.51
C THR A 404 -7.34 -9.68 -8.37
N LEU A 405 -8.39 -10.12 -7.66
CA LEU A 405 -9.58 -9.32 -7.36
C LEU A 405 -9.24 -8.13 -6.46
N ASP A 406 -8.27 -8.25 -5.57
CA ASP A 406 -7.75 -7.14 -4.75
C ASP A 406 -8.82 -6.40 -3.91
N ILE A 407 -9.84 -7.12 -3.49
CA ILE A 407 -10.90 -6.60 -2.63
C ILE A 407 -10.43 -6.53 -1.18
N ALA A 408 -10.77 -5.44 -0.50
CA ALA A 408 -10.30 -5.21 0.86
C ALA A 408 -11.24 -4.32 1.66
N GLU A 409 -11.08 -4.37 2.96
CA GLU A 409 -11.72 -3.48 3.91
C GLU A 409 -10.66 -2.87 4.82
N VAL A 410 -10.77 -1.57 5.07
CA VAL A 410 -9.90 -0.86 6.01
C VAL A 410 -10.76 -0.25 7.10
N ARG A 411 -10.51 -0.63 8.35
CA ARG A 411 -11.26 -0.20 9.52
C ARG A 411 -10.38 0.63 10.45
N THR A 412 -10.90 1.73 10.95
CA THR A 412 -10.31 2.56 12.01
C THR A 412 -11.34 2.72 13.14
N PRO A 413 -10.99 3.30 14.30
CA PRO A 413 -11.97 3.63 15.32
C PRO A 413 -13.15 4.47 14.81
N ARG A 414 -12.91 5.32 13.79
CA ARG A 414 -13.90 6.24 13.23
C ARG A 414 -14.42 5.83 11.86
N TYR A 415 -13.59 5.27 11.01
CA TYR A 415 -13.90 5.10 9.59
C TYR A 415 -13.83 3.64 9.15
N GLU A 416 -14.64 3.29 8.17
CA GLU A 416 -14.53 2.04 7.43
C GLU A 416 -14.60 2.36 5.95
N PHE A 417 -13.69 1.75 5.20
CA PHE A 417 -13.55 1.90 3.76
C PHE A 417 -13.57 0.50 3.15
N SER A 418 -14.28 0.33 2.05
CA SER A 418 -14.20 -0.89 1.26
C SER A 418 -13.52 -0.61 -0.08
N TYR A 419 -12.94 -1.66 -0.62
CA TYR A 419 -12.37 -1.69 -1.96
C TYR A 419 -13.01 -2.84 -2.71
N GLY A 420 -13.61 -2.50 -3.83
CA GLY A 420 -14.32 -3.42 -4.69
C GLY A 420 -15.81 -3.45 -4.42
N ASP A 421 -16.51 -2.59 -5.15
CA ASP A 421 -17.95 -2.62 -5.26
C ASP A 421 -18.44 -3.85 -6.08
N PRO A 422 -19.29 -4.73 -5.50
CA PRO A 422 -19.99 -5.77 -6.25
C PRO A 422 -21.22 -5.27 -7.03
N SER A 423 -21.53 -3.95 -7.03
CA SER A 423 -22.82 -3.39 -7.48
C SER A 423 -23.11 -3.25 -8.97
N PRO A 424 -22.16 -3.30 -9.94
CA PRO A 424 -22.55 -3.60 -11.31
C PRO A 424 -22.83 -5.10 -11.37
N GLN A 425 -24.03 -5.43 -10.92
CA GLN A 425 -24.64 -6.72 -11.06
C GLN A 425 -25.16 -6.82 -12.48
N THR A 426 -24.53 -7.66 -13.28
CA THR A 426 -25.04 -8.04 -14.60
C THR A 426 -25.71 -9.40 -14.52
N THR A 427 -26.85 -9.56 -15.15
CA THR A 427 -27.52 -10.86 -15.20
C THR A 427 -26.96 -11.67 -16.36
N VAL A 428 -26.32 -12.80 -16.08
CA VAL A 428 -25.93 -13.81 -17.09
C VAL A 428 -26.76 -15.05 -16.81
N ASP A 429 -27.51 -15.54 -17.81
CA ASP A 429 -28.37 -16.72 -17.72
C ASP A 429 -29.33 -16.76 -16.51
N GLY A 430 -29.84 -15.58 -16.10
CA GLY A 430 -30.76 -15.45 -14.98
C GLY A 430 -30.09 -15.43 -13.59
N GLN A 431 -28.76 -15.53 -13.52
CA GLN A 431 -27.98 -15.33 -12.30
C GLN A 431 -27.46 -13.90 -12.23
N VAL A 432 -27.54 -13.30 -11.04
CA VAL A 432 -26.92 -12.02 -10.74
C VAL A 432 -25.42 -12.26 -10.59
N VAL A 433 -24.69 -11.98 -11.66
CA VAL A 433 -23.23 -11.97 -11.66
C VAL A 433 -22.79 -10.60 -11.19
N SER A 434 -22.29 -10.53 -9.96
CA SER A 434 -21.37 -9.44 -9.63
C SER A 434 -20.11 -9.75 -10.42
N ALA A 435 -19.88 -9.05 -11.54
CA ALA A 435 -18.51 -8.85 -11.97
C ALA A 435 -18.03 -7.76 -11.01
N PRO A 436 -17.39 -8.08 -9.87
CA PRO A 436 -16.91 -7.02 -9.00
C PRO A 436 -16.07 -6.12 -9.89
N LEU A 437 -16.50 -4.88 -10.07
CA LEU A 437 -15.62 -3.84 -10.61
C LEU A 437 -14.69 -3.51 -9.46
N ALA A 438 -13.84 -4.49 -9.13
CA ALA A 438 -13.07 -4.53 -7.92
C ALA A 438 -12.05 -3.38 -7.99
N GLY A 439 -12.39 -2.29 -7.32
CA GLY A 439 -11.70 -1.01 -7.34
C GLY A 439 -10.34 -1.05 -6.65
N ARG A 440 -9.25 -1.00 -7.40
CA ARG A 440 -7.92 -0.63 -6.91
C ARG A 440 -7.76 0.88 -6.82
N TRP A 441 -8.28 1.58 -7.83
CA TRP A 441 -8.38 3.05 -7.86
C TRP A 441 -9.65 3.59 -7.21
N ILE A 442 -10.61 2.72 -6.89
CA ILE A 442 -11.91 3.13 -6.40
C ILE A 442 -12.04 2.64 -4.98
N MET A 443 -12.09 3.60 -4.07
CA MET A 443 -12.47 3.35 -2.70
C MET A 443 -13.99 3.54 -2.63
N ASP A 444 -14.67 2.50 -2.17
CA ASP A 444 -16.12 2.42 -2.08
C ASP A 444 -16.56 2.40 -0.61
N GLY A 445 -17.84 2.66 -0.36
CA GLY A 445 -18.48 2.33 0.93
C GLY A 445 -17.90 3.01 2.17
N LEU A 446 -17.74 4.35 2.17
CA LEU A 446 -17.30 5.07 3.37
C LEU A 446 -18.37 5.05 4.47
N SER A 447 -18.11 4.33 5.55
CA SER A 447 -18.92 4.37 6.76
C SER A 447 -18.21 5.10 7.90
N VAL A 448 -18.98 5.87 8.69
CA VAL A 448 -18.44 6.70 9.78
C VAL A 448 -19.13 6.39 11.10
N SER A 449 -18.35 6.01 12.11
CA SER A 449 -18.79 5.83 13.50
C SER A 449 -19.16 7.17 14.11
N ARG A 450 -20.24 7.19 14.90
CA ARG A 450 -20.73 8.41 15.54
C ARG A 450 -19.82 8.89 16.69
N ASP A 451 -19.16 7.96 17.38
CA ASP A 451 -18.52 8.21 18.67
C ASP A 451 -17.12 7.55 18.81
N ASP A 452 -16.51 7.16 17.70
CA ASP A 452 -15.20 6.49 17.63
C ASP A 452 -15.16 5.14 18.36
N SER A 453 -16.32 4.56 18.69
CA SER A 453 -16.43 3.26 19.34
C SER A 453 -16.60 2.09 18.35
N GLY A 454 -16.34 2.36 17.07
CA GLY A 454 -16.55 1.45 15.94
C GLY A 454 -17.98 1.54 15.37
N LEU A 455 -18.18 0.96 14.18
CA LEU A 455 -19.47 0.99 13.47
C LEU A 455 -20.52 0.04 14.06
N THR A 456 -20.07 -0.95 14.84
CA THR A 456 -20.95 -1.92 15.54
C THR A 456 -21.78 -1.30 16.67
N ARG A 457 -21.42 -0.10 17.16
CA ARG A 457 -22.10 0.60 18.26
C ARG A 457 -22.95 1.79 17.80
N GLY A 458 -23.04 2.02 16.49
CA GLY A 458 -23.81 3.10 15.88
C GLY A 458 -22.96 3.95 14.93
N GLY A 459 -23.34 3.98 13.66
CA GLY A 459 -22.76 4.83 12.63
C GLY A 459 -23.74 5.87 12.11
N TYR A 460 -23.29 6.70 11.17
CA TYR A 460 -24.14 7.66 10.46
C TYR A 460 -25.03 7.03 9.36
N GLY A 461 -25.03 5.69 9.20
CA GLY A 461 -25.84 4.98 8.19
C GLY A 461 -25.01 4.03 7.32
N THR A 462 -25.60 3.55 6.22
CA THR A 462 -25.07 2.49 5.34
C THR A 462 -23.92 2.90 4.43
N SER A 463 -23.76 4.19 4.12
CA SER A 463 -22.54 4.80 3.53
C SER A 463 -22.74 6.32 3.42
N LEU A 464 -21.71 7.12 3.70
CA LEU A 464 -21.71 8.57 3.45
C LEU A 464 -21.12 8.94 2.09
N VAL A 465 -20.26 8.10 1.52
CA VAL A 465 -19.67 8.28 0.19
C VAL A 465 -19.81 6.95 -0.55
N ASP A 466 -20.58 6.97 -1.63
CA ASP A 466 -20.76 5.80 -2.49
C ASP A 466 -19.42 5.41 -3.14
N ARG A 467 -18.74 6.38 -3.79
CA ARG A 467 -17.43 6.18 -4.44
C ARG A 467 -16.51 7.39 -4.28
N PHE A 468 -15.22 7.12 -4.13
CA PHE A 468 -14.11 8.08 -4.20
C PHE A 468 -13.13 7.67 -5.30
N LYS A 469 -12.88 8.55 -6.28
CA LYS A 469 -12.01 8.27 -7.44
C LYS A 469 -11.18 9.46 -7.91
N GLY A 470 -10.04 9.15 -8.53
CA GLY A 470 -9.29 10.10 -9.37
C GLY A 470 -9.90 10.20 -10.77
N ARG A 471 -9.76 11.37 -11.40
CA ARG A 471 -10.19 11.65 -12.78
C ARG A 471 -9.13 12.46 -13.51
N ALA A 472 -9.00 12.25 -14.82
CA ALA A 472 -8.33 13.18 -15.71
C ALA A 472 -9.40 13.94 -16.52
N PHE A 473 -9.14 15.23 -16.82
CA PHE A 473 -9.99 16.12 -17.63
C PHE A 473 -11.30 16.55 -16.93
N GLN A 474 -11.56 17.86 -16.89
CA GLN A 474 -12.83 18.42 -16.40
C GLN A 474 -13.73 18.72 -17.59
N GLN A 475 -14.59 17.78 -17.97
CA GLN A 475 -15.61 18.08 -18.99
C GLN A 475 -16.80 18.79 -18.34
N ALA A 476 -17.24 19.89 -18.97
CA ALA A 476 -18.53 20.49 -18.65
C ALA A 476 -19.66 19.60 -19.21
N PRO A 477 -20.84 19.55 -18.57
CA PRO A 477 -21.98 18.82 -19.11
C PRO A 477 -22.27 19.25 -20.56
N GLY A 478 -22.22 18.31 -21.51
CA GLY A 478 -22.51 18.55 -22.93
C GLY A 478 -21.32 18.85 -23.85
N GLY A 479 -20.07 18.59 -23.43
CA GLY A 479 -18.89 18.69 -24.29
C GLY A 479 -18.74 17.51 -25.26
N ASP A 480 -18.38 17.78 -26.51
CA ASP A 480 -18.26 16.78 -27.60
C ASP A 480 -16.93 16.01 -27.62
N THR A 481 -16.06 16.21 -26.63
CA THR A 481 -14.76 15.50 -26.57
C THR A 481 -14.99 14.16 -25.85
N PRO A 482 -14.98 13.00 -26.53
CA PRO A 482 -15.40 11.72 -25.95
C PRO A 482 -14.23 10.97 -25.30
N CYS A 483 -13.19 11.65 -24.84
CA CYS A 483 -12.07 10.99 -24.18
C CYS A 483 -12.06 11.37 -22.70
N CYS A 484 -12.69 10.55 -21.85
CA CYS A 484 -12.34 10.42 -20.41
C CYS A 484 -13.12 11.24 -19.36
N GLY A 485 -14.01 12.19 -19.70
CA GLY A 485 -14.60 13.08 -18.68
C GLY A 485 -15.89 12.60 -17.99
N TYR A 486 -16.80 11.95 -18.73
CA TYR A 486 -18.16 11.61 -18.25
C TYR A 486 -18.48 10.11 -18.18
N GLU A 487 -17.75 9.28 -18.94
CA GLU A 487 -17.93 7.84 -18.92
C GLU A 487 -17.55 7.27 -17.53
N ASP A 488 -18.19 6.17 -17.12
CA ASP A 488 -17.77 5.45 -15.92
C ASP A 488 -16.46 4.71 -16.26
N GLU A 489 -15.33 5.44 -16.24
CA GLU A 489 -13.96 4.94 -16.54
C GLU A 489 -13.45 3.85 -15.57
N GLN A 490 -14.37 3.23 -14.82
CA GLN A 490 -14.15 2.02 -14.04
C GLN A 490 -13.47 0.94 -14.88
N VAL A 491 -13.90 0.75 -16.13
CA VAL A 491 -13.28 -0.21 -17.04
C VAL A 491 -11.86 0.19 -17.46
N ASN A 492 -11.48 1.46 -17.44
CA ASN A 492 -10.18 1.91 -17.97
C ASN A 492 -9.12 2.01 -16.87
N TRP A 493 -9.37 2.80 -15.82
CA TRP A 493 -8.39 2.98 -14.74
C TRP A 493 -8.36 1.78 -13.82
N ASN A 494 -9.54 1.28 -13.46
CA ASN A 494 -9.63 0.11 -12.62
C ASN A 494 -9.47 -1.19 -13.43
N GLY A 495 -9.71 -1.21 -14.75
CA GLY A 495 -9.41 -2.33 -15.65
C GLY A 495 -7.93 -2.54 -15.98
N SER A 496 -7.14 -1.47 -15.98
CA SER A 496 -5.73 -1.48 -16.37
C SER A 496 -4.73 -1.44 -15.20
N SER A 497 -5.22 -1.41 -13.96
CA SER A 497 -4.36 -1.33 -12.76
C SER A 497 -4.15 -2.67 -12.05
N ILE A 498 -3.18 -2.71 -11.15
CA ILE A 498 -2.87 -3.85 -10.28
C ILE A 498 -2.53 -3.34 -8.87
N THR A 499 -2.86 -4.11 -7.83
CA THR A 499 -2.34 -3.80 -6.49
C THR A 499 -0.87 -4.18 -6.49
N MET A 500 -0.03 -3.18 -6.33
CA MET A 500 1.41 -3.35 -6.27
C MET A 500 1.83 -3.90 -4.91
N GLY A 501 1.24 -3.40 -3.83
CA GLY A 501 1.47 -4.04 -2.55
C GLY A 501 0.72 -3.40 -1.40
N VAL A 502 0.70 -4.12 -0.29
CA VAL A 502 0.10 -3.71 0.96
C VAL A 502 1.11 -3.88 2.08
N LYS A 503 1.24 -2.86 2.91
CA LYS A 503 1.96 -2.90 4.18
C LYS A 503 0.99 -2.60 5.31
N VAL A 504 1.02 -3.40 6.36
CA VAL A 504 0.10 -3.24 7.49
C VAL A 504 0.86 -3.07 8.79
N GLY A 505 0.30 -2.32 9.73
CA GLY A 505 1.00 -2.08 10.97
C GLY A 505 0.17 -1.49 12.11
N PRO A 506 0.81 -1.34 13.28
CA PRO A 506 0.14 -0.86 14.49
C PRO A 506 -0.22 0.63 14.44
N VAL A 507 0.31 1.38 13.46
CA VAL A 507 0.10 2.82 13.33
C VAL A 507 -0.74 3.17 12.11
N ARG A 508 -0.36 2.62 10.96
CA ARG A 508 -0.95 2.91 9.66
C ARG A 508 -0.88 1.70 8.73
N ASP A 509 -1.82 1.64 7.81
CA ASP A 509 -1.80 0.67 6.72
C ASP A 509 -1.58 1.43 5.41
N ILE A 510 -0.81 0.84 4.50
CA ILE A 510 -0.38 1.46 3.25
C ILE A 510 -0.74 0.52 2.13
N ARG A 511 -1.48 1.02 1.13
CA ARG A 511 -1.81 0.30 -0.09
C ARG A 511 -1.25 1.06 -1.28
N VAL A 512 -0.54 0.37 -2.17
CA VAL A 512 -0.02 0.95 -3.42
C VAL A 512 -0.69 0.28 -4.61
N THR A 513 -1.27 1.08 -5.49
CA THR A 513 -1.84 0.68 -6.77
C THR A 513 -0.94 1.16 -7.90
N TRP A 514 -0.71 0.31 -8.88
CA TRP A 514 0.10 0.60 -10.06
C TRP A 514 -0.71 0.46 -11.35
N GLY A 515 -0.55 1.41 -12.26
CA GLY A 515 -1.12 1.43 -13.59
C GLY A 515 -2.41 2.26 -13.64
N SER A 516 -2.52 3.10 -14.66
CA SER A 516 -3.75 3.79 -15.09
C SER A 516 -3.77 3.81 -16.62
N ASP A 517 -4.90 4.12 -17.26
CA ASP A 517 -5.13 3.99 -18.71
C ASP A 517 -4.25 4.88 -19.63
N SER A 518 -3.71 5.97 -19.09
CA SER A 518 -2.78 6.87 -19.80
C SER A 518 -1.47 7.08 -19.06
N GLY A 519 -1.16 6.15 -18.15
CA GLY A 519 -0.06 6.21 -17.21
C GLY A 519 0.33 4.83 -16.70
N THR A 520 0.96 4.05 -17.56
CA THR A 520 1.33 2.65 -17.28
C THR A 520 2.18 2.48 -16.02
N ASN A 521 3.03 3.46 -15.70
CA ASN A 521 3.87 3.46 -14.51
C ASN A 521 3.33 4.35 -13.38
N VAL A 522 2.16 4.99 -13.55
CA VAL A 522 1.54 5.79 -12.49
C VAL A 522 1.30 4.90 -11.27
N THR A 523 1.69 5.40 -10.10
CA THR A 523 1.32 4.76 -8.84
C THR A 523 0.49 5.68 -7.97
N ARG A 524 -0.43 5.09 -7.22
CA ARG A 524 -1.20 5.72 -6.16
C ARG A 524 -0.86 5.02 -4.85
N THR A 525 -0.50 5.78 -3.83
CA THR A 525 -0.32 5.30 -2.46
C THR A 525 -1.46 5.83 -1.61
N ASP A 526 -2.20 4.92 -0.98
CA ASP A 526 -3.21 5.23 0.03
C ASP A 526 -2.65 4.88 1.41
N ILE A 527 -2.51 5.87 2.29
CA ILE A 527 -1.99 5.70 3.65
C ILE A 527 -3.11 5.97 4.65
N PHE A 528 -3.50 4.93 5.39
CA PHE A 528 -4.61 4.96 6.33
C PHE A 528 -4.11 5.12 7.75
N TYR A 529 -4.58 6.16 8.42
CA TYR A 529 -4.36 6.39 9.85
C TYR A 529 -5.69 6.28 10.61
N ALA A 530 -5.62 6.35 11.95
CA ALA A 530 -6.82 6.32 12.79
C ALA A 530 -7.90 7.36 12.39
N TYR A 531 -7.48 8.55 11.96
CA TYR A 531 -8.37 9.70 11.73
C TYR A 531 -8.15 10.45 10.41
N SER A 532 -7.28 9.95 9.54
CA SER A 532 -6.98 10.56 8.25
C SER A 532 -6.59 9.51 7.22
N ILE A 533 -6.75 9.86 5.95
CA ILE A 533 -6.16 9.13 4.83
C ILE A 533 -5.34 10.14 4.04
N ASP A 534 -4.11 9.76 3.71
CA ASP A 534 -3.27 10.50 2.78
C ASP A 534 -3.25 9.76 1.44
N HIS A 535 -3.41 10.50 0.35
CA HIS A 535 -3.34 9.98 -1.01
C HIS A 535 -2.14 10.63 -1.71
N GLU A 536 -1.19 9.80 -2.15
CA GLU A 536 -0.04 10.26 -2.93
C GLU A 536 -0.11 9.68 -4.34
N TYR A 537 0.16 10.53 -5.34
CA TYR A 537 0.11 10.13 -6.75
C TYR A 537 1.47 10.42 -7.40
N ASN A 538 2.16 9.38 -7.85
CA ASN A 538 3.39 9.51 -8.64
C ASN A 538 3.01 9.45 -10.12
N LEU A 539 2.72 10.61 -10.68
CA LEU A 539 2.26 10.76 -12.05
C LEU A 539 3.40 10.56 -13.04
N ARG A 540 3.27 9.55 -13.89
CA ARG A 540 4.16 9.22 -15.02
C ARG A 540 3.29 9.06 -16.26
N VAL A 541 2.78 10.21 -16.69
CA VAL A 541 1.83 10.35 -17.80
C VAL A 541 2.40 11.32 -18.82
N HIS A 542 1.87 11.28 -20.03
CA HIS A 542 2.13 12.33 -21.02
C HIS A 542 1.70 13.71 -20.49
N PRO A 543 2.22 14.82 -21.05
CA PRO A 543 1.80 16.15 -20.66
C PRO A 543 0.27 16.29 -20.69
N ILE A 544 -0.30 16.70 -19.57
CA ILE A 544 -1.72 17.04 -19.48
C ILE A 544 -1.87 18.48 -20.01
N PRO A 545 -2.80 18.74 -20.95
CA PRO A 545 -3.00 20.09 -21.48
C PRO A 545 -3.15 21.13 -20.35
N PRO A 546 -2.59 22.35 -20.47
CA PRO A 546 -2.54 23.33 -19.37
C PRO A 546 -3.89 23.80 -18.78
N LEU A 547 -4.99 23.46 -19.45
CA LEU A 547 -6.36 23.79 -19.03
C LEU A 547 -7.12 22.57 -18.48
N ASP A 548 -6.50 21.39 -18.56
CA ASP A 548 -7.01 20.13 -18.04
C ASP A 548 -6.18 19.70 -16.82
N GLY A 549 -6.86 19.20 -15.79
CA GLY A 549 -6.21 18.73 -14.57
C GLY A 549 -6.58 17.28 -14.24
N ILE A 550 -5.81 16.70 -13.32
CA ILE A 550 -6.24 15.52 -12.57
C ILE A 550 -6.96 16.02 -11.32
N TYR A 551 -8.15 15.48 -11.06
CA TYR A 551 -8.98 15.86 -9.93
C TYR A 551 -9.42 14.62 -9.17
N THR A 552 -9.56 14.73 -7.86
CA THR A 552 -10.29 13.74 -7.06
C THR A 552 -11.75 14.19 -6.96
N GLN A 553 -12.68 13.29 -7.29
CA GLN A 553 -14.11 13.57 -7.16
C GLN A 553 -14.71 12.78 -6.00
N TRP A 554 -15.48 13.51 -5.20
CA TRP A 554 -16.27 13.00 -4.11
C TRP A 554 -17.73 13.16 -4.56
N ASN A 555 -18.47 12.05 -4.69
CA ASN A 555 -19.89 11.93 -5.09
C ASN A 555 -20.13 11.32 -6.48
N MET A 556 -20.78 10.15 -6.50
CA MET A 556 -21.64 9.67 -7.57
C MET A 556 -22.86 8.97 -6.96
N HIS A 557 -23.77 9.71 -6.33
CA HIS A 557 -25.06 9.19 -5.88
C HIS A 557 -25.83 8.62 -7.10
N ALA A 558 -25.71 7.32 -7.36
CA ALA A 558 -26.76 6.59 -8.02
C ALA A 558 -27.84 6.35 -6.97
N GLY A 559 -28.89 7.17 -7.02
CA GLY A 559 -30.13 6.84 -6.32
C GLY A 559 -30.76 5.59 -6.92
#